data_AF-A0A7W3T230-F1
#
_entry.id   AF-A0A7W3T230-F1
#
_cell.length_a   1.000
_cell.length_b   1.000
_cell.length_c   1.000
_cell.angle_alpha   90.00
_cell.angle_beta   90.00
_cell.angle_gamma   90.00
#
_symmetry.space_group_name_H-M   'P 1'
#
loop_
_entity.id
_entity.type
_entity.pdbx_description
1 polymer ?
#
loop_
_entity_poly.entity_id
_entity_poly.type
_entity_poly.pdbx_seq_one_letter_code
_entity_poly.pdbx_strand_id
1 'polypeptide(L)'
;MLSIYGMGHLPIPGALLITPTGAFAEVDVPANRAHRLPFLYAALRCSTVDVVRLTRGIDMWIADEASNPLVVNHPASRLAIGFNHPRMIAGNALVTGVTNDGETRNLTEREFTRLLAKLERLAG
;
A
#
# COMPACT_ATOMS: atom_id res chain seq x y z
N MET A 1 -11.25 17.01 -24.82
CA MET A 1 -11.12 18.22 -23.98
C MET A 1 -11.10 17.77 -22.54
N LEU A 2 -9.91 17.50 -21.97
CA LEU A 2 -9.80 17.13 -20.56
C LEU A 2 -9.82 18.40 -19.70
N SER A 3 -10.83 18.49 -18.84
CA SER A 3 -11.01 19.59 -17.90
C SER A 3 -10.03 19.43 -16.73
N ILE A 4 -9.08 20.35 -16.65
CA ILE A 4 -8.20 20.59 -15.51
C ILE A 4 -9.04 21.08 -14.31
N TYR A 5 -9.43 20.17 -13.41
CA TYR A 5 -10.00 20.56 -12.13
C TYR A 5 -8.88 21.06 -11.21
N GLY A 6 -8.93 22.37 -10.95
CA GLY A 6 -8.60 23.05 -9.68
C GLY A 6 -7.35 22.62 -8.91
N MET A 7 -6.36 23.51 -8.87
CA MET A 7 -5.38 23.60 -7.79
C MET A 7 -6.05 23.99 -6.46
N GLY A 8 -6.85 23.08 -5.90
CA GLY A 8 -7.15 23.02 -4.47
C GLY A 8 -6.25 21.94 -3.88
N HIS A 9 -5.66 22.20 -2.72
CA HIS A 9 -4.85 21.26 -1.93
C HIS A 9 -5.31 19.81 -2.15
N LEU A 10 -4.53 19.02 -2.91
CA LEU A 10 -4.83 17.60 -3.03
C LEU A 10 -4.86 17.07 -1.59
N PRO A 11 -5.93 16.38 -1.15
CA PRO A 11 -5.92 15.75 0.17
C PRO A 11 -4.63 14.93 0.25
N ILE A 12 -3.89 15.06 1.35
CA ILE A 12 -2.66 14.30 1.55
C ILE A 12 -3.02 12.84 1.30
N PRO A 13 -2.48 12.20 0.25
CA PRO A 13 -2.99 10.89 -0.12
C PRO A 13 -2.78 9.93 1.04
N GLY A 14 -3.81 9.18 1.37
CA GLY A 14 -3.76 8.10 2.33
C GLY A 14 -2.74 7.03 1.96
N ALA A 15 -2.75 5.94 2.71
CA ALA A 15 -2.17 4.69 2.25
C ALA A 15 -2.99 4.09 1.11
N LEU A 16 -2.34 3.28 0.27
CA LEU A 16 -2.98 2.60 -0.86
C LEU A 16 -3.27 1.14 -0.48
N LEU A 17 -4.54 0.81 -0.30
CA LEU A 17 -5.03 -0.56 -0.17
C LEU A 17 -5.18 -1.19 -1.55
N ILE A 18 -4.58 -2.36 -1.73
CA ILE A 18 -4.64 -3.16 -2.95
C ILE A 18 -5.35 -4.47 -2.61
N THR A 19 -6.50 -4.75 -3.22
CA THR A 19 -7.23 -6.00 -3.00
C THR A 19 -6.82 -7.08 -3.99
N PRO A 20 -7.01 -8.37 -3.68
CA PRO A 20 -6.78 -9.46 -4.64
C PRO A 20 -7.62 -9.38 -5.91
N THR A 21 -8.78 -8.69 -5.87
CA THR A 21 -9.64 -8.47 -7.03
C THR A 21 -9.09 -7.41 -8.00
N GLY A 22 -7.97 -6.78 -7.66
CA GLY A 22 -7.36 -5.70 -8.43
C GLY A 22 -7.96 -4.33 -8.18
N ALA A 23 -8.80 -4.17 -7.15
CA ALA A 23 -9.30 -2.87 -6.75
C ALA A 23 -8.26 -2.12 -5.90
N PHE A 24 -8.28 -0.80 -6.03
CA PHE A 24 -7.46 0.11 -5.26
C PHE A 24 -8.35 1.01 -4.42
N ALA A 25 -8.00 1.24 -3.16
CA ALA A 25 -8.68 2.17 -2.28
C ALA A 25 -7.67 2.98 -1.49
N GLU A 26 -7.98 4.26 -1.27
CA GLU A 26 -7.23 5.11 -0.37
C GLU A 26 -7.78 4.95 1.05
N VAL A 27 -6.88 4.82 2.03
CA VAL A 27 -7.24 4.69 3.45
C VAL A 27 -6.30 5.50 4.33
N ASP A 28 -6.83 6.12 5.39
CA ASP A 28 -6.02 6.91 6.30
C ASP A 28 -5.34 6.05 7.38
N VAL A 29 -4.01 6.15 7.45
CA VAL A 29 -3.23 5.58 8.55
C VAL A 29 -3.47 6.43 9.80
N PRO A 30 -3.86 5.83 10.94
CA PRO A 30 -4.04 6.56 12.17
C PRO A 30 -2.78 7.33 12.60
N ALA A 31 -2.95 8.62 12.91
CA ALA A 31 -1.88 9.46 13.43
C ALA A 31 -1.35 8.93 14.77
N ASN A 32 -2.23 8.43 15.64
CA ASN A 32 -1.88 7.83 16.92
C ASN A 32 -1.25 6.44 16.71
N ARG A 33 0.00 6.28 17.14
CA ARG A 33 0.76 5.03 17.05
C ARG A 33 0.04 3.84 17.69
N ALA A 34 -0.66 4.05 18.81
CA ALA A 34 -1.39 2.99 19.51
C ALA A 34 -2.50 2.35 18.66
N HIS A 35 -3.00 3.06 17.64
CA HIS A 35 -4.06 2.58 16.76
C HIS A 35 -3.56 1.99 15.44
N ARG A 36 -2.25 2.09 15.13
CA ARG A 36 -1.72 1.67 13.82
C ARG A 36 -1.75 0.16 13.64
N LEU A 37 -1.31 -0.61 14.64
CA LEU A 37 -1.31 -2.06 14.53
C LEU A 37 -2.73 -2.66 14.43
N PRO A 38 -3.72 -2.25 15.27
CA PRO A 38 -5.12 -2.63 15.07
C PRO A 38 -5.68 -2.23 13.71
N PHE A 39 -5.29 -1.05 13.19
CA PHE A 39 -5.68 -0.62 11.85
C PHE A 39 -5.09 -1.53 10.76
N LEU A 40 -3.82 -1.92 10.85
CA LEU A 40 -3.19 -2.84 9.88
C LEU A 40 -3.92 -4.18 9.86
N TYR A 41 -4.25 -4.74 11.03
CA TYR A 41 -5.04 -5.97 11.14
C TYR A 41 -6.40 -5.84 10.47
N ALA A 42 -7.10 -4.72 10.69
CA ALA A 42 -8.41 -4.48 10.07
C ALA A 42 -8.31 -4.31 8.54
N ALA A 43 -7.33 -3.54 8.05
CA ALA A 43 -7.14 -3.27 6.62
C ALA A 43 -6.74 -4.54 5.85
N LEU A 44 -5.87 -5.36 6.45
CA LEU A 44 -5.35 -6.59 5.86
C LEU A 44 -6.22 -7.82 6.13
N ARG A 45 -7.18 -7.71 7.05
CA ARG A 45 -8.09 -8.78 7.50
C ARG A 45 -7.34 -9.98 8.05
N CYS A 46 -6.38 -9.71 8.93
CA CYS A 46 -5.51 -10.71 9.56
C CYS A 46 -5.26 -10.39 11.04
N SER A 47 -4.56 -11.26 11.74
CA SER A 47 -4.11 -11.08 13.13
C SER A 47 -2.60 -10.90 13.27
N THR A 48 -1.82 -11.22 12.24
CA THR A 48 -0.38 -10.93 12.14
C THR A 48 -0.03 -10.24 10.83
N VAL A 49 0.99 -9.40 10.86
CA VAL A 49 1.44 -8.63 9.69
C VAL A 49 2.94 -8.75 9.50
N ASP A 50 3.36 -8.73 8.24
CA ASP A 50 4.76 -8.63 7.82
C ASP A 50 4.91 -7.40 6.90
N VAL A 51 6.14 -6.93 6.77
CA VAL A 51 6.48 -5.72 6.01
C VAL A 51 7.46 -6.02 4.90
N VAL A 52 7.06 -5.69 3.67
CA VAL A 52 7.95 -5.65 2.51
C VAL A 52 8.42 -4.21 2.32
N ARG A 53 9.68 -3.94 2.63
CA ARG A 53 10.29 -2.61 2.53
C ARG A 53 10.62 -2.24 1.09
N LEU A 54 9.62 -1.81 0.32
CA LEU A 54 9.75 -1.53 -1.13
C LEU A 54 10.87 -0.51 -1.43
N THR A 55 11.00 0.54 -0.60
CA THR A 55 12.11 1.50 -0.64
C THR A 55 12.40 2.03 0.76
N ARG A 56 13.40 2.91 0.91
CA ARG A 56 13.67 3.58 2.20
C ARG A 56 12.51 4.40 2.78
N GLY A 57 11.52 4.79 1.98
CA GLY A 57 10.41 5.63 2.42
C GLY A 57 9.01 5.04 2.17
N ILE A 58 8.93 3.84 1.60
CA ILE A 58 7.67 3.19 1.25
C ILE A 58 7.74 1.74 1.69
N ASP A 59 6.77 1.35 2.50
CA ASP A 59 6.56 -0.01 2.96
C ASP A 59 5.27 -0.58 2.36
N MET A 60 5.24 -1.89 2.18
CA MET A 60 4.03 -2.64 1.85
C MET A 60 3.76 -3.66 2.95
N TRP A 61 2.70 -3.40 3.71
CA TRP A 61 2.21 -4.29 4.75
C TRP A 61 1.34 -5.37 4.14
N ILE A 62 1.53 -6.59 4.62
CA ILE A 62 0.80 -7.77 4.17
C ILE A 62 0.45 -8.64 5.38
N ALA A 63 -0.53 -9.53 5.22
CA ALA A 63 -0.78 -10.53 6.24
C ALA A 63 0.44 -11.47 6.37
N ASP A 64 0.84 -11.77 7.61
CA ASP A 64 1.84 -12.81 7.91
C ASP A 64 1.17 -14.12 8.32
N GLU A 65 0.11 -14.44 7.59
CA GLU A 65 -0.68 -15.66 7.77
C GLU A 65 -0.76 -16.35 6.43
N ALA A 66 -0.65 -17.68 6.45
CA ALA A 66 -1.03 -18.46 5.29
C ALA A 66 -2.55 -18.37 5.14
N SER A 67 -3.05 -17.64 4.14
CA SER A 67 -4.47 -17.68 3.80
C SER A 67 -4.80 -19.00 3.11
N ASN A 68 -5.90 -19.64 3.53
CA ASN A 68 -6.48 -20.81 2.88
C ASN A 68 -7.97 -20.55 2.59
N PRO A 69 -8.41 -20.48 1.33
CA PRO A 69 -7.60 -20.58 0.11
C PRO A 69 -6.68 -19.37 -0.08
N LEU A 70 -5.51 -19.61 -0.66
CA LEU A 70 -4.53 -18.57 -0.96
C LEU A 70 -5.03 -17.75 -2.17
N VAL A 71 -5.61 -16.58 -1.92
CA VAL A 71 -6.03 -15.69 -3.01
C VAL A 71 -4.87 -14.75 -3.34
N VAL A 72 -4.22 -14.98 -4.49
CA VAL A 72 -3.07 -14.20 -4.94
C VAL A 72 -3.50 -12.78 -5.32
N ASN A 73 -2.79 -11.79 -4.79
CA ASN A 73 -2.90 -10.39 -5.15
C ASN A 73 -1.86 -10.07 -6.23
N HIS A 74 -2.26 -10.24 -7.49
CA HIS A 74 -1.37 -10.03 -8.63
C HIS A 74 -0.81 -8.60 -8.72
N PRO A 75 -1.60 -7.52 -8.53
CA PRO A 75 -1.04 -6.16 -8.54
C PRO A 75 0.00 -5.93 -7.44
N ALA A 76 -0.27 -6.36 -6.20
CA ALA A 76 0.71 -6.26 -5.11
C ALA A 76 1.98 -7.09 -5.38
N SER A 77 1.83 -8.28 -5.95
CA SER A 77 2.96 -9.14 -6.33
C SER A 77 3.82 -8.51 -7.42
N ARG A 78 3.19 -7.94 -8.47
CA ARG A 78 3.92 -7.22 -9.53
C ARG A 78 4.63 -5.99 -8.97
N LEU A 79 3.99 -5.27 -8.06
CA LEU A 79 4.60 -4.13 -7.39
C LEU A 79 5.85 -4.55 -6.59
N ALA A 80 5.74 -5.61 -5.79
CA ALA A 80 6.86 -6.16 -5.03
C ALA A 80 8.02 -6.55 -5.96
N ILE A 81 7.74 -7.27 -7.04
CA ILE A 81 8.72 -7.65 -8.07
C ILE A 81 9.35 -6.39 -8.69
N GLY A 82 8.55 -5.37 -9.02
CA GLY A 82 9.02 -4.10 -9.57
C GLY A 82 9.94 -3.32 -8.63
N PHE A 83 9.93 -3.62 -7.34
CA PHE A 83 10.85 -3.12 -6.32
C PHE A 83 11.92 -4.13 -5.91
N ASN A 84 12.18 -5.15 -6.73
CA ASN A 84 13.17 -6.21 -6.49
C ASN A 84 12.91 -7.06 -5.23
N HIS A 85 11.64 -7.18 -4.83
CA HIS A 85 11.18 -8.13 -3.81
C HIS A 85 10.30 -9.20 -4.48
N PRO A 86 10.89 -10.25 -5.09
CA PRO A 86 10.15 -11.28 -5.81
C PRO A 86 9.41 -12.22 -4.85
N ARG A 87 8.34 -11.71 -4.24
CA ARG A 87 7.44 -12.42 -3.32
C ARG A 87 6.04 -12.40 -3.92
N MET A 88 5.40 -13.56 -3.96
CA MET A 88 3.96 -13.62 -4.21
C MET A 88 3.21 -13.14 -2.98
N ILE A 89 2.34 -12.15 -3.18
CA ILE A 89 1.52 -11.56 -2.14
C ILE A 89 0.13 -12.17 -2.21
N ALA A 90 -0.38 -12.64 -1.08
CA ALA A 90 -1.74 -13.15 -0.95
C ALA A 90 -2.57 -12.22 -0.06
N GLY A 91 -3.88 -12.15 -0.32
CA GLY A 91 -4.78 -11.28 0.41
C GLY A 91 -4.57 -9.80 0.12
N ASN A 92 -5.12 -8.94 0.98
CA ASN A 92 -4.95 -7.50 0.87
C ASN A 92 -3.47 -7.13 1.10
N ALA A 93 -3.03 -6.06 0.44
CA ALA A 93 -1.76 -5.41 0.72
C ALA A 93 -1.99 -3.92 0.94
N LEU A 94 -1.27 -3.31 1.87
CA LEU A 94 -1.39 -1.89 2.17
C LEU A 94 -0.03 -1.21 1.98
N VAL A 95 0.03 -0.27 1.02
CA VAL A 95 1.25 0.51 0.75
C VAL A 95 1.19 1.83 1.52
N THR A 96 2.21 2.08 2.33
CA THR A 96 2.29 3.21 3.25
C THR A 96 3.58 3.98 3.07
N GLY A 97 3.59 5.25 3.49
CA GLY A 97 4.83 5.98 3.69
C GLY A 97 5.49 5.60 5.02
N VAL A 98 6.78 5.89 5.14
CA VAL A 98 7.56 5.66 6.36
C VAL A 98 8.24 6.97 6.77
N THR A 99 8.27 7.27 8.07
CA THR A 99 9.08 8.38 8.60
C THR A 99 10.55 7.97 8.70
N ASN A 100 11.45 8.93 8.93
CA ASN A 100 12.87 8.62 9.16
C ASN A 100 13.10 7.74 10.39
N ASP A 101 12.19 7.78 11.36
CA ASP A 101 12.23 6.97 12.58
C ASP A 101 11.64 5.56 12.38
N GLY A 102 11.21 5.21 11.16
CA GLY A 102 10.63 3.91 10.84
C GLY A 102 9.13 3.80 11.13
N GLU A 103 8.43 4.93 11.33
CA GLU A 103 7.00 4.92 11.65
C GLU A 103 6.13 4.90 10.39
N THR A 104 5.10 4.06 10.39
CA THR A 104 4.07 4.03 9.34
C THR A 104 3.28 5.35 9.30
N ARG A 105 3.10 5.89 8.11
CA ARG A 105 2.29 7.10 7.84
C ARG A 105 1.58 7.00 6.49
N ASN A 106 0.67 7.95 6.24
CA ASN A 106 0.14 8.20 4.91
C ASN A 106 1.27 8.51 3.91
N LEU A 107 1.01 8.24 2.63
CA LEU A 107 1.94 8.57 1.55
C LEU A 107 1.96 10.10 1.37
N THR A 108 3.12 10.63 0.99
CA THR A 108 3.14 11.99 0.42
C THR A 108 2.58 11.96 -0.98
N GLU A 109 2.07 13.08 -1.48
CA GLU A 109 1.60 13.22 -2.87
C GLU A 109 2.64 12.73 -3.88
N ARG A 110 3.92 13.03 -3.63
CA ARG A 110 5.04 12.60 -4.45
C ARG A 110 5.24 11.08 -4.41
N GLU A 111 5.13 10.45 -3.25
CA GLU A 111 5.24 8.99 -3.12
C GLU A 111 4.07 8.30 -3.80
N PHE A 112 2.85 8.80 -3.60
CA PHE A 112 1.63 8.27 -4.23
C PHE A 112 1.68 8.36 -5.76
N THR A 113 2.06 9.52 -6.30
CA THR A 113 2.21 9.72 -7.75
C THR A 113 3.26 8.77 -8.35
N ARG A 114 4.41 8.61 -7.68
CA ARG A 114 5.45 7.66 -8.11
C ARG A 114 4.98 6.22 -8.07
N LEU A 115 4.17 5.87 -7.08
CA LEU A 115 3.60 4.54 -6.92
C LEU A 115 2.62 4.22 -8.05
N LEU A 116 1.69 5.13 -8.35
CA LEU A 116 0.74 4.98 -9.45
C LEU A 116 1.45 4.86 -10.80
N ALA A 117 2.39 5.74 -11.10
CA ALA A 117 3.16 5.68 -12.34
C ALA A 117 3.92 4.36 -12.50
N LYS A 118 4.39 3.76 -11.39
CA LYS A 118 5.03 2.44 -11.41
C LYS A 118 4.01 1.33 -11.67
N LEU A 119 2.85 1.37 -11.01
CA LEU A 119 1.77 0.39 -11.21
C LEU A 119 1.26 0.39 -12.66
N GLU A 120 1.05 1.56 -13.26
CA GLU A 120 0.66 1.68 -14.67
C GLU A 120 1.68 1.04 -15.61
N ARG A 121 2.98 1.26 -15.38
CA ARG A 121 4.06 0.65 -16.16
C ARG A 121 4.18 -0.86 -15.99
N LEU A 122 3.69 -1.42 -14.88
CA LEU A 122 3.67 -2.85 -14.60
C LEU A 122 2.36 -3.53 -15.07
N ALA A 123 1.37 -2.74 -15.49
CA ALA A 123 0.09 -3.22 -15.98
C ALA A 123 0.06 -3.41 -17.52
N GLY A 124 0.90 -2.68 -18.25
CA GLY A 124 1.15 -2.87 -19.69
C GLY A 124 2.16 -3.97 -19.96
#